data_AF-A0A2X3CZ67-F1
#
_entry.id   AF-A0A2X3CZ67-F1
#
_cell.length_a   1.000
_cell.length_b   1.000
_cell.length_c   1.000
_cell.angle_alpha   90.00
_cell.angle_beta   90.00
_cell.angle_gamma   90.00
#
_symmetry.space_group_name_H-M   'P 1'
#
loop_
_entity.id
_entity.type
_entity.pdbx_description
1 polymer ?
#
loop_
_entity_poly.entity_id
_entity_poly.type
_entity_poly.pdbx_seq_one_letter_code
_entity_poly.pdbx_strand_id
1 'polypeptide(L)'
;MTDKKYIVALDQGTTSSRAVVMDHDANIVSVSQREFEQIYPKPGWVEHDPMEIWASQSSTLVEALAKADINSDQIAAIGITNQRETVVVWERETGKPIYNAIVWQCRRTRRSASSSSVTGWKSISARPQAWWWTRTSPAPR
;
A
#
# COMPACT_ATOMS: atom_id res chain seq x y z
N MET A 1 27.68 -14.58 3.61
CA MET A 1 26.77 -13.50 3.17
C MET A 1 25.80 -14.12 2.19
N THR A 2 24.51 -14.12 2.50
CA THR A 2 23.47 -14.60 1.59
C THR A 2 23.39 -13.62 0.41
N ASP A 3 23.46 -14.16 -0.81
CA ASP A 3 23.45 -13.36 -2.02
C ASP A 3 22.02 -12.84 -2.27
N LYS A 4 21.89 -11.52 -2.43
CA LYS A 4 20.58 -10.85 -2.58
C LYS A 4 20.17 -10.90 -4.04
N LYS A 5 19.24 -11.78 -4.37
CA LYS A 5 18.91 -12.16 -5.76
C LYS A 5 17.55 -11.69 -6.24
N TYR A 6 16.66 -11.32 -5.32
CA TYR A 6 15.26 -11.13 -5.64
C TYR A 6 14.73 -9.74 -5.33
N ILE A 7 13.80 -9.28 -6.15
CA ILE A 7 13.01 -8.06 -5.91
C ILE A 7 11.57 -8.48 -5.63
N VAL A 8 10.95 -7.87 -4.63
CA VAL A 8 9.53 -8.04 -4.34
C VAL A 8 8.78 -6.80 -4.81
N ALA A 9 7.67 -6.98 -5.53
CA ALA A 9 6.70 -5.92 -5.79
C ALA A 9 5.42 -6.19 -4.99
N LEU A 10 5.03 -5.23 -4.16
CA LEU A 10 3.76 -5.22 -3.42
C LEU A 10 2.80 -4.28 -4.16
N ASP A 11 1.69 -4.81 -4.62
CA ASP A 11 0.66 -4.09 -5.36
C ASP A 11 -0.65 -4.12 -4.57
N GLN A 12 -0.93 -3.03 -3.87
CA GLN A 12 -2.14 -2.84 -3.08
C GLN A 12 -3.23 -2.26 -3.98
N GLY A 13 -4.00 -3.12 -4.63
CA GLY A 13 -5.10 -2.72 -5.50
C GLY A 13 -6.35 -2.26 -4.75
N THR A 14 -7.41 -1.91 -5.49
CA THR A 14 -8.69 -1.52 -4.89
C THR A 14 -9.48 -2.70 -4.34
N THR A 15 -9.43 -3.86 -5.00
CA THR A 15 -10.21 -5.05 -4.61
C THR A 15 -9.35 -6.20 -4.11
N SER A 16 -8.03 -6.14 -4.34
CA SER A 16 -7.10 -7.20 -3.94
C SER A 16 -5.70 -6.65 -3.71
N SER A 17 -4.97 -7.30 -2.81
CA SER A 17 -3.54 -7.11 -2.61
C SER A 17 -2.78 -8.20 -3.36
N ARG A 18 -1.63 -7.87 -3.94
CA ARG A 18 -0.76 -8.82 -4.67
C ARG A 18 0.69 -8.65 -4.24
N ALA A 19 1.42 -9.76 -4.18
CA ALA A 19 2.87 -9.77 -4.05
C ALA A 19 3.47 -10.59 -5.21
N VAL A 20 4.49 -10.03 -5.86
CA VAL A 20 5.22 -10.64 -6.97
C VAL A 20 6.70 -10.69 -6.60
N VAL A 21 7.32 -11.86 -6.71
CA VAL A 21 8.77 -12.03 -6.54
C VAL A 21 9.40 -12.17 -7.92
N MET A 22 10.46 -11.41 -8.17
CA MET A 22 11.20 -11.40 -9.42
C MET A 22 12.68 -11.66 -9.18
N ASP A 23 13.34 -12.35 -10.13
CA ASP A 23 14.80 -12.49 -10.14
C ASP A 23 15.50 -11.27 -10.79
N HIS A 24 16.82 -11.35 -10.92
CA HIS A 24 17.64 -10.27 -11.50
C HIS A 24 17.33 -10.01 -12.99
N ASP A 25 16.83 -11.00 -13.71
CA ASP A 25 16.49 -10.90 -15.13
C ASP A 25 15.01 -10.49 -15.33
N ALA A 26 14.34 -10.07 -14.26
CA ALA A 26 12.93 -9.70 -14.20
C ALA A 26 11.96 -10.84 -14.54
N ASN A 27 12.37 -12.10 -14.41
CA ASN A 27 11.44 -13.23 -14.49
C ASN A 27 10.60 -13.31 -13.22
N ILE A 28 9.31 -13.64 -13.37
CA ILE A 28 8.41 -13.86 -12.24
C ILE A 28 8.71 -15.23 -11.63
N VAL A 29 9.18 -15.23 -10.39
CA VAL A 29 9.49 -16.44 -9.61
C VAL A 29 8.24 -16.95 -8.89
N SER A 30 7.47 -16.04 -8.28
CA SER A 30 6.21 -16.39 -7.61
C SER A 30 5.25 -15.22 -7.53
N VAL A 31 3.96 -15.55 -7.40
CA VAL A 31 2.88 -14.59 -7.21
C VAL A 31 1.91 -15.11 -6.13
N SER A 32 1.44 -14.20 -5.29
CA SER A 32 0.27 -14.42 -4.44
C SER A 32 -0.67 -13.21 -4.53
N GLN A 33 -1.97 -13.47 -4.43
CA GLN A 33 -3.01 -12.46 -4.49
C GLN A 33 -4.13 -12.82 -3.50
N ARG A 34 -4.69 -11.82 -2.84
CA ARG A 34 -5.82 -11.98 -1.93
C ARG A 34 -6.77 -10.80 -2.04
N GLU A 35 -8.06 -11.09 -2.15
CA GLU A 35 -9.13 -10.09 -2.10
C GLU A 35 -9.40 -9.67 -0.65
N PHE A 36 -9.96 -8.48 -0.48
CA PHE A 36 -10.39 -7.94 0.82
C PHE A 36 -11.74 -7.23 0.67
N GLU A 37 -12.45 -7.07 1.78
CA GLU A 37 -13.83 -6.59 1.79
C GLU A 37 -13.97 -5.16 1.24
N GLN A 38 -15.03 -4.95 0.46
CA GLN A 38 -15.46 -3.63 0.01
C GLN A 38 -16.61 -3.16 0.89
N ILE A 39 -16.39 -2.11 1.68
CA ILE A 39 -17.38 -1.64 2.66
C ILE A 39 -18.21 -0.51 2.05
N TYR A 40 -19.53 -0.67 2.03
CA TYR A 40 -20.48 0.30 1.47
C TYR A 40 -21.49 0.80 2.53
N PRO A 41 -21.10 1.70 3.46
CA PRO A 41 -21.99 2.10 4.56
C PRO A 41 -23.23 2.88 4.10
N LYS A 42 -23.11 3.61 2.98
CA LYS A 42 -24.16 4.45 2.39
C LYS A 42 -24.04 4.48 0.87
N PRO A 43 -25.10 4.82 0.13
CA PRO A 43 -25.03 5.01 -1.31
C PRO A 43 -23.92 6.01 -1.71
N GLY A 44 -23.01 5.59 -2.59
CA GLY A 44 -21.87 6.39 -3.04
C GLY A 44 -20.72 6.51 -2.04
N TRP A 45 -20.78 5.84 -0.89
CA TRP A 45 -19.68 5.74 0.06
C TRP A 45 -18.95 4.43 -0.17
N VAL A 46 -17.62 4.50 -0.26
CA VAL A 46 -16.75 3.33 -0.43
C VAL A 46 -15.65 3.45 0.61
N GLU A 47 -15.49 2.40 1.41
CA GLU A 47 -14.56 2.31 2.52
C GLU A 47 -13.83 0.96 2.50
N HIS A 48 -12.63 0.93 3.08
CA HIS A 48 -11.91 -0.31 3.40
C HIS A 48 -11.47 -0.29 4.86
N ASP A 49 -11.36 -1.45 5.50
CA ASP A 49 -10.66 -1.57 6.78
C ASP A 49 -9.14 -1.50 6.54
N PRO A 50 -8.42 -0.50 7.09
CA PRO A 50 -6.96 -0.40 6.93
C PRO A 50 -6.20 -1.61 7.51
N MET A 51 -6.75 -2.27 8.53
CA MET A 51 -6.15 -3.48 9.11
C MET A 51 -6.31 -4.67 8.19
N GLU A 52 -7.41 -4.77 7.44
CA GLU A 52 -7.61 -5.81 6.43
C GLU A 52 -6.73 -5.58 5.19
N ILE A 53 -6.56 -4.32 4.77
CA ILE A 53 -5.57 -3.96 3.73
C ILE A 53 -4.18 -4.42 4.16
N TRP A 54 -3.77 -4.10 5.39
CA TRP A 54 -2.48 -4.54 5.93
C TRP A 54 -2.37 -6.06 5.97
N ALA A 55 -3.35 -6.75 6.56
CA ALA A 55 -3.34 -8.20 6.72
C ALA A 55 -3.30 -8.92 5.37
N SER A 56 -4.05 -8.46 4.36
CA SER A 56 -4.06 -9.04 3.02
C SER A 56 -2.71 -8.86 2.33
N GLN A 57 -2.12 -7.66 2.36
CA GLN A 57 -0.82 -7.40 1.75
C GLN A 57 0.31 -8.17 2.43
N SER A 58 0.34 -8.21 3.77
CA SER A 58 1.31 -9.01 4.52
C SER A 58 1.18 -10.50 4.22
N SER A 59 -0.05 -11.01 4.15
CA SER A 59 -0.30 -12.42 3.84
C SER A 59 0.21 -12.79 2.44
N THR A 60 -0.05 -11.96 1.43
CA THR A 60 0.42 -12.23 0.07
C THR A 60 1.95 -12.22 -0.03
N LEU A 61 2.63 -11.33 0.70
CA LEU A 61 4.10 -11.35 0.78
C LEU A 61 4.61 -12.67 1.35
N VAL A 62 4.11 -13.07 2.53
CA VAL A 62 4.53 -14.31 3.20
C VAL A 62 4.27 -15.52 2.30
N GLU A 63 3.10 -15.58 1.67
CA GLU A 63 2.72 -16.67 0.79
C GLU A 63 3.58 -16.72 -0.49
N ALA A 64 3.91 -15.57 -1.09
CA ALA A 64 4.76 -15.52 -2.28
C ALA A 64 6.21 -15.97 -1.97
N LEU A 65 6.75 -15.58 -0.82
CA LEU A 65 8.08 -16.04 -0.38
C LEU A 65 8.08 -17.54 -0.06
N ALA A 66 7.06 -18.02 0.67
CA ALA A 66 6.94 -19.45 1.01
C ALA A 66 6.77 -20.33 -0.24
N LYS A 67 5.98 -19.90 -1.24
CA LYS A 67 5.81 -20.60 -2.52
C LYS A 67 7.12 -20.76 -3.30
N ALA A 68 8.04 -19.80 -3.17
CA ALA A 68 9.32 -19.80 -3.86
C ALA A 68 10.46 -20.38 -3.01
N ASP A 69 10.20 -20.78 -1.77
CA ASP A 69 11.21 -21.19 -0.78
C ASP A 69 12.32 -20.13 -0.61
N ILE A 70 11.92 -18.85 -0.56
CA ILE A 70 12.83 -17.70 -0.46
C ILE A 70 12.83 -17.14 0.97
N ASN A 71 14.01 -17.00 1.54
CA ASN A 71 14.21 -16.31 2.81
C ASN A 71 14.27 -14.79 2.62
N SER A 72 13.82 -14.05 3.65
CA SER A 72 13.78 -12.58 3.60
C SER A 72 15.15 -11.92 3.42
N ASP A 73 16.26 -12.59 3.78
CA ASP A 73 17.63 -12.11 3.62
C ASP A 73 18.13 -12.18 2.16
N GLN A 74 17.44 -12.92 1.29
CA GLN A 74 17.70 -13.00 -0.15
C GLN A 74 17.02 -11.89 -0.95
N ILE A 75 16.19 -11.05 -0.30
CA ILE A 75 15.50 -9.93 -0.93
C ILE A 75 16.42 -8.71 -1.01
N ALA A 76 16.67 -8.26 -2.23
CA ALA A 76 17.46 -7.07 -2.54
C ALA A 76 16.69 -5.78 -2.25
N ALA A 77 15.43 -5.72 -2.68
CA ALA A 77 14.57 -4.55 -2.56
C ALA A 77 13.08 -4.92 -2.55
N ILE A 78 12.26 -4.00 -2.04
CA ILE A 78 10.81 -4.06 -2.09
C ILE A 78 10.31 -2.81 -2.82
N GLY A 79 9.60 -3.00 -3.94
CA GLY A 79 8.81 -1.98 -4.59
C GLY A 79 7.38 -2.00 -4.05
N ILE A 80 6.80 -0.81 -3.82
CA ILE A 80 5.44 -0.66 -3.33
C ILE A 80 4.67 0.18 -4.34
N THR A 81 3.53 -0.33 -4.78
CA THR A 81 2.52 0.41 -5.52
C THR A 81 1.16 0.21 -4.84
N ASN A 82 0.31 1.22 -4.93
CA ASN A 82 -0.95 1.27 -4.21
C ASN A 82 -2.03 1.93 -5.05
N GLN A 83 -3.28 1.63 -4.71
CA GLN A 83 -4.41 2.42 -5.18
C GLN A 83 -4.22 3.86 -4.72
N ARG A 84 -4.27 4.77 -5.69
CA ARG A 84 -4.03 6.18 -5.44
C ARG A 84 -5.25 6.81 -4.75
N GLU A 85 -5.03 8.01 -4.20
CA GLU A 85 -6.02 8.88 -3.53
C GLU A 85 -6.70 8.33 -2.25
N THR A 86 -6.83 7.01 -2.05
CA THR A 86 -7.38 6.42 -0.83
C THR A 86 -6.67 6.94 0.41
N VAL A 87 -7.45 7.45 1.38
CA VAL A 87 -6.92 8.14 2.57
C VAL A 87 -7.14 7.31 3.82
N VAL A 88 -6.05 7.11 4.59
CA VAL A 88 -6.07 6.53 5.93
C VAL A 88 -5.56 7.57 6.92
N VAL A 89 -6.20 7.67 8.07
CA VAL A 89 -5.73 8.47 9.21
C VAL A 89 -5.56 7.54 10.40
N TRP A 90 -4.45 7.69 11.11
CA TRP A 90 -4.08 6.86 12.25
C TRP A 90 -3.48 7.69 13.37
N GLU A 91 -3.54 7.16 14.59
CA GLU A 91 -2.85 7.74 15.74
C GLU A 91 -1.35 7.47 15.66
N ARG A 92 -0.53 8.51 15.76
CA ARG A 92 0.93 8.43 15.58
C ARG A 92 1.59 7.45 16.55
N GLU A 93 1.18 7.47 17.82
CA GLU A 93 1.84 6.71 18.89
C GLU A 93 1.51 5.22 18.81
N THR A 94 0.25 4.87 18.53
CA THR A 94 -0.19 3.47 18.51
C THR A 94 -0.19 2.84 17.12
N GLY A 95 -0.17 3.66 16.05
CA GLY A 95 -0.35 3.21 14.68
C GLY A 95 -1.77 2.78 14.35
N LYS A 96 -2.72 2.88 15.29
CA LYS A 96 -4.09 2.40 15.09
C LYS A 96 -4.87 3.35 14.18
N PRO A 97 -5.58 2.82 13.17
CA PRO A 97 -6.50 3.64 12.39
C PRO A 97 -7.59 4.24 13.27
N ILE A 98 -7.91 5.51 13.06
CA ILE A 98 -9.00 6.19 13.78
C ILE A 98 -10.36 5.99 13.08
N TYR A 99 -10.34 5.55 11.82
CA TYR A 99 -11.50 5.31 10.98
C TYR A 99 -11.13 4.38 9.81
N ASN A 100 -12.14 3.87 9.10
CA ASN A 100 -11.93 3.17 7.84
C ASN A 100 -11.21 4.06 6.81
N ALA A 101 -10.48 3.43 5.89
CA ALA A 101 -9.91 4.11 4.74
C ALA A 101 -11.04 4.67 3.86
N ILE A 102 -10.96 5.93 3.46
CA ILE A 102 -11.89 6.51 2.49
C ILE A 102 -11.32 6.26 1.10
N VAL A 103 -11.99 5.43 0.32
CA VAL A 103 -11.51 4.97 -0.99
C VAL A 103 -11.72 6.05 -2.05
N TRP A 104 -10.86 6.10 -3.06
CA TRP A 104 -10.93 7.05 -4.19
C TRP A 104 -12.30 7.10 -4.90
N GLN A 105 -13.04 5.99 -4.90
CA GLN A 105 -14.38 5.90 -5.49
C GLN A 105 -15.45 6.63 -4.68
N CYS A 106 -15.14 7.02 -3.44
CA CYS A 106 -16.09 7.58 -2.51
C CYS A 106 -16.53 8.99 -2.92
N ARG A 107 -17.85 9.19 -3.02
CA ARG A 107 -18.47 10.46 -3.40
C ARG A 107 -18.98 11.28 -2.21
N ARG A 108 -18.60 10.93 -0.98
CA ARG A 108 -19.12 11.57 0.24
C ARG A 108 -18.85 13.08 0.31
N THR A 109 -17.77 13.54 -0.33
CA THR A 109 -17.34 14.95 -0.35
C THR A 109 -17.89 15.73 -1.55
N ARG A 110 -18.71 15.13 -2.42
CA ARG A 110 -19.22 15.76 -3.66
C ARG A 110 -19.93 17.09 -3.42
N ARG A 111 -20.65 17.25 -2.29
CA ARG A 111 -21.33 18.51 -1.94
C ARG A 111 -20.38 19.60 -1.41
N SER A 112 -19.28 19.21 -0.77
CA SER A 112 -18.27 20.14 -0.26
C SER A 112 -17.32 20.63 -1.36
N ALA A 113 -17.07 19.79 -2.37
CA ALA A 113 -16.28 20.14 -3.55
C ALA A 113 -16.95 21.22 -4.41
N SER A 114 -18.29 21.28 -4.44
CA SER A 114 -19.03 22.31 -5.15
C SER A 114 -19.16 23.64 -4.39
N SER A 115 -18.79 23.69 -3.10
CA SER A 115 -19.07 24.84 -2.23
C SER A 115 -17.83 25.54 -1.64
N SER A 116 -16.62 25.06 -1.90
CA SER A 116 -15.42 25.52 -1.19
C SER A 116 -14.39 26.15 -2.12
N SER A 117 -14.49 27.46 -2.31
CA SER A 117 -13.33 28.34 -2.46
C SER A 117 -12.41 28.17 -1.24
N VAL A 118 -11.15 27.83 -1.49
CA VAL A 118 -10.13 27.46 -0.51
C VAL A 118 -10.10 28.45 0.67
N THR A 119 -10.47 27.98 1.86
CA THR A 119 -10.23 28.70 3.12
C THR A 119 -9.34 27.82 3.98
N GLY A 120 -8.21 28.38 4.43
CA GLY A 120 -7.01 27.65 4.85
C GLY A 120 -7.19 26.67 6.01
N TRP A 121 -6.65 25.47 5.83
CA TRP A 121 -6.47 24.47 6.89
C TRP A 121 -5.03 24.54 7.37
N LYS A 122 -4.83 25.02 8.60
CA LYS A 122 -3.52 24.98 9.27
C LYS A 122 -3.24 23.55 9.73
N SER A 123 -2.16 22.97 9.21
CA SER A 123 -1.46 21.77 9.68
C SER A 123 -2.32 20.53 9.95
N ILE A 124 -2.82 19.90 8.87
CA ILE A 124 -3.10 18.46 8.86
C ILE A 124 -2.09 17.82 7.91
N SER A 125 -1.27 16.90 8.42
CA SER A 125 -0.40 16.09 7.58
C SER A 125 -1.21 14.96 6.93
N ALA A 126 -1.96 15.29 5.88
CA ALA A 126 -2.48 14.30 4.94
C ALA A 126 -1.37 14.05 3.90
N ARG A 127 -0.74 12.88 3.95
CA ARG A 127 0.23 12.47 2.93
C ARG A 127 -0.50 11.65 1.86
N PRO A 128 -0.72 12.17 0.63
CA PRO A 128 -1.09 11.31 -0.48
C PRO A 128 0.05 10.30 -0.70
N GLN A 129 -0.26 9.01 -0.75
CA GLN A 129 0.75 7.98 -1.01
C GLN A 129 1.25 8.08 -2.45
N ALA A 130 2.38 8.76 -2.62
CA ALA A 130 3.36 8.56 -3.68
C ALA A 130 4.68 9.23 -3.24
N TRP A 131 5.66 8.46 -2.76
CA TRP A 131 7.04 8.91 -2.63
C TRP A 131 8.00 7.80 -3.06
N TRP A 132 8.68 8.05 -4.18
CA TRP A 132 9.90 7.37 -4.57
C TRP A 132 10.96 7.58 -3.48
N TRP A 133 11.61 6.50 -3.03
CA TRP A 133 12.89 6.57 -2.32
C TRP A 133 13.93 5.83 -3.16
N THR A 134 14.62 6.53 -4.06
CA THR A 134 15.96 6.11 -4.47
C THR A 134 16.95 6.64 -3.43
N ARG A 135 17.39 5.77 -2.53
CA ARG A 135 18.56 6.05 -1.69
C ARG A 135 19.81 5.74 -2.53
N THR A 136 20.34 6.72 -3.24
CA THR A 136 21.72 6.61 -3.76
C THR A 136 22.66 6.77 -2.57
N SER A 137 23.35 5.69 -2.19
CA SER A 137 24.48 5.75 -1.25
C SER A 137 25.53 6.74 -1.77
N PRO A 138 26.19 7.55 -0.92
CA PRO A 138 27.33 8.32 -1.35
C PRO A 138 28.52 7.38 -1.60
N ALA A 139 29.18 7.54 -2.75
CA ALA A 139 30.41 6.82 -3.08
C ALA A 139 31.51 7.10 -2.02
N PRO A 140 32.36 6.10 -1.69
CA PRO A 140 33.47 6.30 -0.76
C PRO A 140 34.56 7.17 -1.41
N ARG A 141 35.20 8.01 -0.60
CA ARG A 141 36.42 8.74 -0.96
C ARG A 141 37.64 7.84 -0.86
#